data_AF-A0A2V9E2Y0-F1
#
_entry.id   AF-A0A2V9E2Y0-F1
#
_cell.length_a   1.000
_cell.length_b   1.000
_cell.length_c   1.000
_cell.angle_alpha   90.00
_cell.angle_beta   90.00
_cell.angle_gamma   90.00
#
_symmetry.space_group_name_H-M   'P 1'
#
loop_
_entity.id
_entity.type
_entity.pdbx_description
1 polymer ?
#
loop_
_entity_poly.entity_id
_entity_poly.type
_entity_poly.pdbx_seq_one_letter_code
_entity_poly.pdbx_strand_id
1 'polypeptide(L)'
;MNRRLDTIWLSALSVGMLVAGCQKPADQQAGPDASSSPSIAEAAKTAVKKAIEPRPLVVPAETVITVVLDQTISSKTSKSGDKFSATVESPVEVDDKVAIPKGARAEGVVKDAKAAGRFKGGATLALTLESVTVNGKDYEIQTSAPTMSSKGKGKRTATMVGGGAAGGAAIGAIAGGGKGAAIGALIGAAAGTGGAGFTGNRELTLAAETALDFKLLQPVEIKRK
;
A
#
# COMPACT_ATOMS: atom_id res chain seq x y z
N MET A 1 28.01 14.46 -20.12
CA MET A 1 27.92 14.97 -21.50
C MET A 1 26.46 15.18 -21.86
N ASN A 2 26.10 16.41 -22.18
CA ASN A 2 24.72 16.79 -22.50
C ASN A 2 24.48 16.53 -23.99
N ARG A 3 23.31 16.00 -24.37
CA ARG A 3 22.85 16.06 -25.76
C ARG A 3 21.68 17.05 -25.84
N ARG A 4 21.91 18.12 -26.59
CA ARG A 4 20.96 19.18 -26.97
C ARG A 4 20.48 18.94 -28.41
N LEU A 5 19.45 19.69 -28.84
CA LEU A 5 19.07 19.97 -30.25
C LEU A 5 18.51 18.72 -30.99
N ASP A 6 17.57 18.72 -31.94
CA ASP A 6 16.82 19.77 -32.68
C ASP A 6 15.59 19.10 -33.40
N THR A 7 14.56 19.74 -33.98
CA THR A 7 14.18 21.18 -34.06
C THR A 7 12.67 21.45 -34.32
N ILE A 8 12.27 22.71 -34.10
CA ILE A 8 11.33 23.65 -34.78
C ILE A 8 10.28 23.18 -35.84
N TRP A 9 9.14 23.93 -35.88
CA TRP A 9 8.18 24.31 -36.97
C TRP A 9 6.76 23.68 -36.89
N LEU A 10 5.61 24.30 -37.20
CA LEU A 10 5.07 25.68 -37.31
C LEU A 10 3.61 25.56 -37.85
N SER A 11 2.59 26.00 -37.12
CA SER A 11 1.21 26.26 -37.62
C SER A 11 0.35 26.80 -36.46
N ALA A 12 -0.13 28.06 -36.37
CA ALA A 12 -0.56 29.14 -37.27
C ALA A 12 -2.06 29.13 -37.67
N LEU A 13 -2.78 30.19 -37.21
CA LEU A 13 -4.15 30.65 -37.57
C LEU A 13 -5.31 29.67 -37.22
N SER A 14 -6.49 30.09 -36.71
CA SER A 14 -7.30 31.31 -36.92
C SER A 14 -8.09 31.65 -35.63
N VAL A 15 -8.27 32.89 -35.13
CA VAL A 15 -8.93 34.13 -35.63
C VAL A 15 -10.47 34.16 -35.52
N GLY A 16 -10.98 35.09 -34.67
CA GLY A 16 -12.34 35.69 -34.73
C GLY A 16 -13.44 35.09 -33.84
N MET A 17 -14.46 35.82 -33.36
CA MET A 17 -14.66 37.29 -33.27
C MET A 17 -15.81 37.63 -32.29
N LEU A 18 -15.72 38.80 -31.63
CA LEU A 18 -16.70 39.42 -30.72
C LEU A 18 -18.18 39.38 -31.13
N VAL A 19 -19.08 39.27 -30.14
CA VAL A 19 -20.32 40.06 -30.04
C VAL A 19 -20.53 40.51 -28.59
N ALA A 20 -20.88 41.78 -28.37
CA ALA A 20 -21.26 42.35 -27.08
C ALA A 20 -22.74 42.76 -27.08
N GLY A 21 -23.39 42.73 -25.91
CA GLY A 21 -24.79 43.14 -25.77
C GLY A 21 -25.15 43.56 -24.35
N CYS A 22 -25.23 44.87 -24.11
CA CYS A 22 -25.83 45.44 -22.90
C CYS A 22 -27.32 45.72 -23.15
N GLN A 23 -28.21 45.38 -22.22
CA GLN A 23 -29.44 46.16 -21.96
C GLN A 23 -29.82 46.15 -20.47
N LYS A 24 -30.27 47.30 -19.98
CA LYS A 24 -30.96 47.54 -18.71
C LYS A 24 -32.00 48.63 -18.99
N PRO A 25 -33.26 48.45 -18.54
CA PRO A 25 -33.84 49.41 -17.61
C PRO A 25 -34.44 48.73 -16.37
N ALA A 26 -34.88 49.55 -15.42
CA ALA A 26 -35.62 49.10 -14.24
C ALA A 26 -37.12 49.41 -14.39
N ASP A 27 -37.95 48.74 -13.61
CA ASP A 27 -39.24 49.28 -13.15
C ASP A 27 -39.53 48.78 -11.71
N GLN A 28 -40.50 49.40 -11.05
CA GLN A 28 -40.85 49.27 -9.63
C GLN A 28 -42.11 48.37 -9.48
N GLN A 29 -42.58 47.93 -8.30
CA GLN A 29 -43.18 48.73 -7.23
C GLN A 29 -43.54 47.86 -6.00
N ALA A 30 -43.71 48.49 -4.82
CA ALA A 30 -44.01 47.85 -3.53
C ALA A 30 -45.47 47.34 -3.42
N GLY A 31 -45.73 46.24 -2.69
CA GLY A 31 -46.15 46.23 -1.26
C GLY A 31 -47.55 45.59 -1.14
N PRO A 32 -48.09 45.22 0.06
CA PRO A 32 -47.66 45.56 1.41
C PRO A 32 -47.48 44.34 2.36
N ASP A 33 -47.42 44.62 3.67
CA ASP A 33 -47.04 43.78 4.81
C ASP A 33 -47.88 42.51 5.09
N ALA A 34 -47.20 41.49 5.60
CA ALA A 34 -47.80 40.47 6.47
C ALA A 34 -46.78 40.00 7.54
N SER A 35 -46.75 40.67 8.70
CA SER A 35 -45.96 40.24 9.85
C SER A 35 -46.46 38.90 10.41
N SER A 36 -45.60 37.88 10.42
CA SER A 36 -45.82 36.63 11.18
C SER A 36 -44.51 35.95 11.60
N SER A 37 -43.70 36.67 12.37
CA SER A 37 -42.82 36.08 13.39
C SER A 37 -43.65 35.94 14.67
N PRO A 38 -43.66 34.80 15.40
CA PRO A 38 -42.44 34.06 15.72
C PRO A 38 -42.54 32.52 15.67
N SER A 39 -41.70 31.87 14.85
CA SER A 39 -41.31 30.46 15.04
C SER A 39 -39.90 30.31 15.63
N ILE A 40 -39.61 31.10 16.66
CA ILE A 40 -38.37 30.99 17.44
C ILE A 40 -38.34 29.65 18.23
N ALA A 41 -39.52 29.09 18.53
CA ALA A 41 -39.67 27.80 19.21
C ALA A 41 -39.19 26.58 18.39
N GLU A 42 -39.30 26.64 17.06
CA GLU A 42 -38.87 25.53 16.19
C GLU A 42 -37.38 25.60 15.84
N ALA A 43 -36.86 26.83 15.68
CA ALA A 43 -35.42 27.09 15.60
C ALA A 43 -34.68 26.61 16.86
N ALA A 44 -35.24 26.83 18.06
CA ALA A 44 -34.66 26.39 19.33
C ALA A 44 -34.52 24.85 19.43
N LYS A 45 -35.53 24.08 19.01
CA LYS A 45 -35.44 22.61 19.00
C LYS A 45 -34.40 22.07 18.03
N THR A 46 -34.16 22.77 16.92
CA THR A 46 -33.14 22.41 15.93
C THR A 46 -31.73 22.77 16.40
N ALA A 47 -31.56 23.93 17.04
CA ALA A 47 -30.28 24.38 17.59
C ALA A 47 -29.76 23.47 18.73
N VAL A 48 -30.64 23.02 19.64
CA VAL A 48 -30.25 22.15 20.76
C VAL A 48 -29.78 20.77 20.28
N LYS A 49 -30.38 20.20 19.22
CA LYS A 49 -29.92 18.91 18.68
C LYS A 49 -28.50 18.98 18.09
N LYS A 50 -28.12 20.11 17.49
CA LYS A 50 -26.79 20.30 16.88
C LYS A 50 -25.68 20.54 17.93
N ALA A 51 -26.04 20.95 19.14
CA ALA A 51 -25.11 21.13 20.26
C ALA A 51 -24.73 19.81 20.97
N ILE A 52 -25.40 18.69 20.65
CA ILE A 52 -25.13 17.35 21.18
C ILE A 52 -24.65 16.42 20.04
N GLU A 53 -24.02 16.98 19.00
CA GLU A 53 -23.19 16.17 18.10
C GLU A 53 -21.87 15.90 18.83
N PRO A 54 -21.53 14.63 19.13
CA PRO A 54 -20.26 14.30 19.77
C PRO A 54 -19.12 14.77 18.85
N ARG A 55 -18.30 15.70 19.36
CA ARG A 55 -17.17 16.28 18.62
C ARG A 55 -16.34 15.13 18.00
N PRO A 56 -16.11 15.14 16.67
CA PRO A 56 -15.36 14.08 16.01
C PRO A 56 -13.95 14.03 16.62
N LEU A 57 -13.50 12.83 16.99
CA LEU A 57 -12.16 12.64 17.49
C LEU A 57 -11.25 12.42 16.27
N VAL A 58 -10.39 13.38 15.98
CA VAL A 58 -9.55 13.38 14.79
C VAL A 58 -8.26 12.63 15.08
N VAL A 59 -8.13 11.39 14.60
CA VAL A 59 -6.85 10.68 14.64
C VAL A 59 -5.89 11.36 13.66
N PRO A 60 -4.73 11.88 14.10
CA PRO A 60 -3.81 12.54 13.19
C PRO A 60 -3.09 11.54 12.28
N ALA A 61 -2.60 12.02 11.14
CA ALA A 61 -1.65 11.28 10.32
C ALA A 61 -0.35 10.97 11.12
N GLU A 62 0.46 10.03 10.62
CA GLU A 62 1.63 9.42 11.27
C GLU A 62 1.33 8.59 12.55
N THR A 63 0.08 8.53 13.02
CA THR A 63 -0.32 7.63 14.11
C THR A 63 -0.10 6.17 13.73
N VAL A 64 0.56 5.40 14.60
CA VAL A 64 0.82 3.96 14.42
C VAL A 64 -0.37 3.15 14.93
N ILE A 65 -0.88 2.26 14.09
CA ILE A 65 -1.87 1.24 14.45
C ILE A 65 -1.17 -0.12 14.38
N THR A 66 -1.02 -0.78 15.53
CA THR A 66 -0.57 -2.17 15.60
C THR A 66 -1.77 -3.09 15.46
N VAL A 67 -1.77 -3.94 14.43
CA VAL A 67 -2.83 -4.91 14.16
C VAL A 67 -2.26 -6.32 14.05
N VAL A 68 -3.04 -7.31 14.46
CA VAL A 68 -2.71 -8.72 14.37
C VAL A 68 -3.49 -9.34 13.23
N LEU A 69 -2.81 -10.06 12.33
CA LEU A 69 -3.45 -10.78 11.22
C LEU A 69 -4.33 -11.93 11.74
N ASP A 70 -5.57 -12.03 11.29
CA ASP A 70 -6.44 -13.17 11.65
C ASP A 70 -6.18 -14.42 10.80
N GLN A 71 -5.48 -14.24 9.67
CA GLN A 71 -5.25 -15.26 8.66
C GLN A 71 -3.78 -15.29 8.22
N THR A 72 -3.29 -16.47 7.84
CA THR A 72 -1.96 -16.63 7.27
C THR A 72 -1.89 -16.05 5.86
N ILE A 73 -0.94 -15.15 5.60
CA ILE A 73 -0.71 -14.53 4.30
C ILE A 73 0.68 -14.95 3.79
N SER A 74 0.77 -15.40 2.54
CA SER A 74 2.04 -15.83 1.96
C SER A 74 2.28 -15.25 0.58
N SER A 75 3.50 -14.77 0.36
CA SER A 75 4.04 -14.29 -0.93
C SER A 75 3.87 -15.25 -2.12
N LYS A 76 3.55 -16.52 -1.85
CA LYS A 76 3.35 -17.57 -2.86
C LYS A 76 1.89 -17.83 -3.22
N THR A 77 0.98 -17.68 -2.26
CA THR A 77 -0.46 -17.98 -2.44
C THR A 77 -1.27 -16.71 -2.68
N SER A 78 -0.87 -15.61 -2.02
CA SER A 78 -1.53 -14.32 -2.11
C SER A 78 -1.05 -13.50 -3.30
N LYS A 79 -1.91 -12.61 -3.80
CA LYS A 79 -1.72 -11.75 -4.97
C LYS A 79 -2.04 -10.30 -4.63
N SER A 80 -1.55 -9.37 -5.45
CA SER A 80 -1.98 -7.97 -5.36
C SER A 80 -3.49 -7.85 -5.58
N GLY A 81 -4.17 -7.11 -4.71
CA GLY A 81 -5.63 -6.98 -4.65
C GLY A 81 -6.34 -7.99 -3.74
N ASP A 82 -5.65 -8.99 -3.19
CA ASP A 82 -6.27 -9.92 -2.22
C ASP A 82 -6.62 -9.18 -0.93
N LYS A 83 -7.86 -9.36 -0.45
CA LYS A 83 -8.31 -8.85 0.85
C LYS A 83 -7.82 -9.73 2.01
N PHE A 84 -7.53 -9.11 3.14
CA PHE A 84 -7.27 -9.77 4.40
C PHE A 84 -7.97 -9.05 5.55
N SER A 85 -8.28 -9.80 6.60
CA SER A 85 -8.69 -9.22 7.88
C SER A 85 -7.54 -9.19 8.88
N ALA A 86 -7.58 -8.18 9.74
CA ALA A 86 -6.79 -8.07 10.93
C ALA A 86 -7.65 -7.57 12.11
N THR A 87 -7.11 -7.68 13.32
CA THR A 87 -7.72 -7.19 14.55
C THR A 87 -6.76 -6.24 15.26
N VAL A 88 -7.23 -5.07 15.70
CA VAL A 88 -6.39 -4.05 16.35
C VAL A 88 -5.89 -4.56 17.72
N GLU A 89 -4.56 -4.62 17.90
CA GLU A 89 -3.95 -5.18 19.10
C GLU A 89 -3.82 -4.15 20.23
N SER A 90 -3.44 -2.93 19.88
CA SER A 90 -3.20 -1.82 20.80
C SER A 90 -4.25 -0.72 20.59
N PRO A 91 -4.90 -0.20 21.65
CA PRO A 91 -5.84 0.90 21.50
C PRO A 91 -5.10 2.15 21.04
N VAL A 92 -5.69 2.88 20.09
CA VAL A 92 -5.16 4.16 19.61
C VAL A 92 -5.86 5.28 20.36
N GLU A 93 -5.10 6.11 21.07
CA GLU A 93 -5.62 7.21 21.90
C GLU A 93 -5.26 8.58 21.30
N VAL A 94 -6.18 9.53 21.43
CA VAL A 94 -6.07 10.92 20.99
C VAL A 94 -6.73 11.79 22.05
N ASP A 95 -6.08 12.87 22.50
CA ASP A 95 -6.59 13.78 23.54
C ASP A 95 -7.14 13.05 24.79
N ASP A 96 -6.35 12.11 25.33
CA ASP A 96 -6.67 11.22 26.46
C ASP A 96 -7.94 10.37 26.25
N LYS A 97 -8.29 10.06 24.99
CA LYS A 97 -9.49 9.30 24.62
C LYS A 97 -9.17 8.24 23.57
N VAL A 98 -9.61 7.00 23.82
CA VAL A 98 -9.54 5.88 22.86
C VAL A 98 -10.31 6.19 21.57
N ALA A 99 -9.60 6.48 20.49
CA ALA A 99 -10.17 6.70 19.17
C ALA A 99 -10.49 5.37 18.47
N ILE A 100 -9.55 4.42 18.49
CA ILE A 100 -9.73 3.05 17.99
C ILE A 100 -9.53 2.08 19.17
N PRO A 101 -10.55 1.32 19.58
CA PRO A 101 -10.40 0.37 20.68
C PRO A 101 -9.60 -0.87 20.26
N LYS A 102 -8.90 -1.47 21.22
CA LYS A 102 -8.37 -2.83 21.08
C LYS A 102 -9.49 -3.80 20.73
N GLY A 103 -9.24 -4.73 19.82
CA GLY A 103 -10.24 -5.66 19.30
C GLY A 103 -11.12 -5.09 18.19
N ALA A 104 -10.93 -3.84 17.76
CA ALA A 104 -11.57 -3.32 16.55
C ALA A 104 -11.18 -4.17 15.33
N ARG A 105 -12.16 -4.44 14.46
CA ARG A 105 -11.91 -5.15 13.20
C ARG A 105 -11.23 -4.21 12.21
N ALA A 106 -10.24 -4.70 11.48
CA ALA A 106 -9.63 -3.97 10.38
C ALA A 106 -9.64 -4.83 9.12
N GLU A 107 -9.85 -4.20 7.97
CA GLU A 107 -9.66 -4.84 6.66
C GLU A 107 -8.58 -4.12 5.87
N GLY A 108 -7.87 -4.90 5.07
CA GLY A 108 -6.82 -4.41 4.22
C GLY A 108 -6.68 -5.20 2.93
N VAL A 109 -5.82 -4.69 2.05
CA VAL A 109 -5.46 -5.35 0.79
C VAL A 109 -3.97 -5.59 0.71
N VAL A 110 -3.61 -6.68 0.06
CA VAL A 110 -2.26 -6.97 -0.41
C VAL A 110 -1.95 -6.00 -1.55
N LYS A 111 -1.11 -5.01 -1.31
CA LYS A 111 -0.69 -4.02 -2.31
C LYS A 111 0.25 -4.64 -3.35
N ASP A 112 1.21 -5.45 -2.90
CA ASP A 112 2.09 -6.23 -3.77
C ASP A 112 2.40 -7.59 -3.13
N ALA A 113 2.47 -8.63 -3.94
CA ALA A 113 2.88 -9.97 -3.52
C ALA A 113 3.71 -10.63 -4.61
N LYS A 114 4.92 -11.03 -4.24
CA LYS A 114 5.89 -11.62 -5.15
C LYS A 114 6.55 -12.84 -4.50
N ALA A 115 6.30 -14.01 -5.08
CA ALA A 115 6.90 -15.25 -4.64
C ALA A 115 8.43 -15.26 -4.87
N ALA A 116 9.17 -15.92 -3.98
CA ALA A 116 10.60 -16.14 -4.19
C ALA A 116 10.84 -17.05 -5.41
N GLY A 117 11.64 -16.60 -6.38
CA GLY A 117 11.92 -17.32 -7.61
C GLY A 117 12.92 -18.47 -7.42
N ARG A 118 12.73 -19.59 -8.14
CA ARG A 118 13.44 -20.88 -7.94
C ARG A 118 14.98 -20.77 -7.86
N PHE A 119 15.58 -19.90 -8.67
CA PHE A 119 17.04 -19.74 -8.78
C PHE A 119 17.54 -18.35 -8.35
N LYS A 120 16.69 -17.32 -8.47
CA LYS A 120 16.97 -15.93 -8.14
C LYS A 120 15.66 -15.18 -7.86
N GLY A 121 15.76 -14.06 -7.15
CA GLY A 121 14.62 -13.27 -6.70
C GLY A 121 14.27 -13.56 -5.24
N GLY A 122 14.05 -12.50 -4.47
CA GLY A 122 13.49 -12.59 -3.13
C GLY A 122 11.98 -12.76 -3.15
N ALA A 123 11.40 -13.08 -1.99
CA ALA A 123 9.96 -12.90 -1.79
C ALA A 123 9.69 -11.47 -1.29
N THR A 124 8.58 -10.87 -1.71
CA THR A 124 8.11 -9.55 -1.25
C THR A 124 6.62 -9.64 -0.90
N LEU A 125 6.22 -8.99 0.19
CA LEU A 125 4.84 -8.70 0.55
C LEU A 125 4.74 -7.23 0.94
N ALA A 126 3.77 -6.51 0.37
CA ALA A 126 3.35 -5.21 0.84
C ALA A 126 1.85 -5.29 1.17
N LEU A 127 1.50 -4.97 2.41
CA LEU A 127 0.14 -4.97 2.94
C LEU A 127 -0.27 -3.53 3.20
N THR A 128 -1.55 -3.21 3.11
CA THR A 128 -2.10 -1.91 3.52
C THR A 128 -3.46 -2.14 4.18
N LEU A 129 -3.79 -1.38 5.22
CA LEU A 129 -5.16 -1.30 5.73
C LEU A 129 -5.95 -0.26 4.93
N GLU A 130 -7.21 -0.59 4.65
CA GLU A 130 -8.17 0.26 3.94
C GLU A 130 -9.36 0.67 4.82
N SER A 131 -9.73 -0.14 5.82
CA SER A 131 -10.84 0.19 6.72
C SER A 131 -10.63 -0.32 8.14
N VAL A 132 -11.30 0.34 9.09
CA VAL A 132 -11.40 -0.09 10.49
C VAL A 132 -12.83 0.08 11.01
N THR A 133 -13.39 -0.98 11.60
CA THR A 133 -14.71 -0.99 12.23
C THR A 133 -14.58 -0.55 13.69
N VAL A 134 -15.06 0.64 14.00
CA VAL A 134 -15.07 1.21 15.35
C VAL A 134 -16.51 1.36 15.83
N ASN A 135 -16.85 0.71 16.95
CA ASN A 135 -18.21 0.72 17.53
C ASN A 135 -19.33 0.33 16.54
N GLY A 136 -19.06 -0.59 15.62
CA GLY A 136 -20.01 -1.04 14.59
C GLY A 136 -20.20 -0.06 13.43
N LYS A 137 -19.27 0.87 13.22
CA LYS A 137 -19.20 1.73 12.04
C LYS A 137 -17.85 1.56 11.36
N ASP A 138 -17.86 1.44 10.04
CA ASP A 138 -16.64 1.35 9.25
C ASP A 138 -16.13 2.75 8.90
N TYR A 139 -14.82 2.95 9.13
CA TYR A 139 -14.09 4.15 8.76
C TYR A 139 -13.04 3.76 7.73
N GLU A 140 -13.06 4.41 6.57
CA GLU A 140 -12.00 4.27 5.56
C GLU A 140 -10.72 4.91 6.09
N ILE A 141 -9.59 4.20 6.01
CA ILE A 141 -8.29 4.65 6.48
C ILE A 141 -7.25 4.42 5.39
N GLN A 142 -6.38 5.41 5.18
CA GLN A 142 -5.21 5.23 4.32
C GLN A 142 -3.97 5.05 5.19
N THR A 143 -3.29 3.92 5.01
CA THR A 143 -2.09 3.56 5.76
C THR A 143 -0.87 3.41 4.87
N SER A 144 0.31 3.58 5.45
CA SER A 144 1.59 3.23 4.84
C SER A 144 1.60 1.73 4.55
N ALA A 145 2.11 1.32 3.39
CA ALA A 145 2.22 -0.10 3.06
C ALA A 145 3.60 -0.67 3.47
N PRO A 146 3.77 -1.26 4.67
CA PRO A 146 5.04 -1.88 5.07
C PRO A 146 5.43 -2.96 4.07
N THR A 147 6.59 -2.77 3.44
CA THR A 147 7.11 -3.70 2.42
C THR A 147 8.10 -4.65 3.06
N MET A 148 7.64 -5.86 3.36
CA MET A 148 8.46 -6.94 3.88
C MET A 148 9.13 -7.69 2.73
N SER A 149 10.45 -7.87 2.78
CA SER A 149 11.19 -8.58 1.73
C SER A 149 12.25 -9.53 2.26
N SER A 150 12.37 -10.68 1.61
CA SER A 150 13.32 -11.76 1.95
C SER A 150 14.43 -11.83 0.90
N LYS A 151 15.69 -11.78 1.32
CA LYS A 151 16.84 -11.71 0.39
C LYS A 151 17.04 -13.03 -0.35
N GLY A 152 16.82 -13.03 -1.66
CA GLY A 152 16.94 -14.22 -2.51
C GLY A 152 18.35 -14.81 -2.58
N LYS A 153 18.45 -16.14 -2.71
CA LYS A 153 19.72 -16.90 -2.68
C LYS A 153 20.67 -16.63 -3.87
N GLY A 154 20.18 -16.01 -4.95
CA GLY A 154 20.81 -16.01 -6.28
C GLY A 154 22.30 -15.65 -6.35
N LYS A 155 22.78 -14.67 -5.57
CA LYS A 155 24.23 -14.36 -5.52
C LYS A 155 25.05 -15.51 -4.92
N ARG A 156 24.63 -16.06 -3.77
CA ARG A 156 25.32 -17.19 -3.11
C ARG A 156 25.26 -18.46 -3.94
N THR A 157 24.11 -18.73 -4.59
CA THR A 157 23.96 -19.84 -5.53
C THR A 157 24.89 -19.67 -6.73
N ALA A 158 24.94 -18.49 -7.36
CA ALA A 158 25.84 -18.23 -8.49
C ALA A 158 27.32 -18.40 -8.10
N THR A 159 27.74 -17.94 -6.92
CA THR A 159 29.10 -18.18 -6.41
C THR A 159 29.39 -19.65 -6.16
N MET A 160 28.45 -20.41 -5.57
CA MET A 160 28.62 -21.84 -5.32
C MET A 160 28.67 -22.66 -6.62
N VAL A 161 27.77 -22.38 -7.58
CA VAL A 161 27.74 -23.06 -8.88
C VAL A 161 28.97 -22.69 -9.72
N GLY A 162 29.31 -21.39 -9.79
CA GLY A 162 30.49 -20.92 -10.53
C GLY A 162 31.80 -21.43 -9.91
N GLY A 163 31.90 -21.46 -8.58
CA GLY A 163 33.04 -22.02 -7.87
C GLY A 163 33.17 -23.54 -8.04
N GLY A 164 32.06 -24.27 -8.00
CA GLY A 164 32.02 -25.71 -8.27
C GLY A 164 32.40 -26.06 -9.71
N ALA A 165 31.92 -25.28 -10.69
CA ALA A 165 32.31 -25.42 -12.09
C ALA A 165 33.79 -25.08 -12.32
N ALA A 166 34.30 -24.00 -11.72
CA ALA A 166 35.71 -23.62 -11.82
C ALA A 166 36.65 -24.63 -11.13
N GLY A 167 36.28 -25.15 -9.95
CA GLY A 167 37.01 -26.20 -9.25
C GLY A 167 37.00 -27.52 -10.02
N GLY A 168 35.83 -27.94 -10.51
CA GLY A 168 35.70 -29.12 -11.37
C GLY A 168 36.49 -29.00 -12.67
N ALA A 169 36.50 -27.81 -13.28
CA ALA A 169 37.32 -27.52 -14.46
C ALA A 169 38.83 -27.59 -14.15
N ALA A 170 39.28 -27.03 -13.02
CA ALA A 170 40.69 -27.08 -12.63
C ALA A 170 41.19 -28.50 -12.36
N ILE A 171 40.42 -29.29 -11.59
CA ILE A 171 40.74 -30.70 -11.30
C ILE A 171 40.71 -31.52 -12.60
N GLY A 172 39.68 -31.32 -13.44
CA GLY A 172 39.56 -31.97 -14.74
C GLY A 172 40.67 -31.58 -15.72
N ALA A 173 41.17 -30.34 -15.67
CA ALA A 173 42.28 -29.87 -16.49
C ALA A 173 43.58 -30.59 -16.14
N ILE A 174 43.84 -30.80 -14.85
CA ILE A 174 45.02 -31.53 -14.37
C ILE A 174 44.93 -33.02 -14.77
N ALA A 175 43.75 -33.63 -14.65
CA ALA A 175 43.56 -35.06 -14.91
C ALA A 175 43.42 -35.42 -16.41
N GLY A 176 42.94 -34.51 -17.27
CA GLY A 176 42.59 -34.82 -18.66
C GLY A 176 42.75 -33.67 -19.66
N GLY A 177 43.54 -32.64 -19.33
CA GLY A 177 43.78 -31.47 -20.19
C GLY A 177 42.50 -30.73 -20.56
N GLY A 178 42.47 -30.08 -21.73
CA GLY A 178 41.32 -29.29 -22.18
C GLY A 178 40.00 -30.07 -22.26
N LYS A 179 40.04 -31.37 -22.62
CA LYS A 179 38.84 -32.23 -22.59
C LYS A 179 38.38 -32.54 -21.17
N GLY A 180 39.31 -32.89 -20.28
CA GLY A 180 39.01 -33.11 -18.86
C GLY A 180 38.46 -31.86 -18.18
N ALA A 181 38.98 -30.67 -18.52
CA ALA A 181 38.48 -29.39 -18.04
C ALA A 181 37.02 -29.14 -18.45
N ALA A 182 36.68 -29.40 -19.72
CA ALA A 182 35.31 -29.24 -20.22
C ALA A 182 34.32 -30.23 -19.56
N ILE A 183 34.74 -31.49 -19.37
CA ILE A 183 33.93 -32.52 -18.71
C ILE A 183 33.77 -32.19 -17.21
N GLY A 184 34.84 -31.81 -16.53
CA GLY A 184 34.82 -31.41 -15.13
C GLY A 184 34.00 -30.13 -14.87
N ALA A 185 34.04 -29.17 -15.80
CA ALA A 185 33.17 -27.99 -15.78
C ALA A 185 31.69 -28.38 -15.95
N LEU A 186 31.36 -29.25 -16.91
CA LEU A 186 30.00 -29.74 -17.14
C LEU A 186 29.43 -30.48 -15.94
N ILE A 187 30.20 -31.40 -15.35
CA ILE A 187 29.78 -32.18 -14.17
C ILE A 187 29.66 -31.26 -12.95
N GLY A 188 30.62 -30.37 -12.71
CA GLY A 188 30.58 -29.39 -11.62
C GLY A 188 29.40 -28.41 -11.74
N ALA A 189 29.08 -27.96 -12.95
CA ALA A 189 27.92 -27.12 -13.23
C ALA A 189 26.60 -27.88 -13.09
N ALA A 190 26.51 -29.13 -13.58
CA ALA A 190 25.32 -29.96 -13.46
C ALA A 190 25.00 -30.30 -11.99
N ALA A 191 26.00 -30.70 -11.21
CA ALA A 191 25.84 -30.95 -9.78
C ALA A 191 25.43 -29.68 -9.02
N GLY A 192 26.08 -28.54 -9.30
CA GLY A 192 25.76 -27.26 -8.67
C GLY A 192 24.37 -26.74 -9.01
N THR A 193 23.97 -26.77 -10.29
CA THR A 193 22.65 -26.27 -10.73
C THR A 193 21.50 -27.19 -10.33
N GLY A 194 21.70 -28.50 -10.44
CA GLY A 194 20.73 -29.50 -9.99
C GLY A 194 20.44 -29.37 -8.50
N GLY A 195 21.47 -29.48 -7.66
CA GLY A 195 21.32 -29.37 -6.19
C GLY A 195 20.66 -28.06 -5.75
N ALA A 196 21.08 -26.93 -6.32
CA ALA A 196 20.51 -25.63 -5.98
C ALA A 196 19.01 -25.52 -6.30
N GLY A 197 18.56 -26.09 -7.42
CA GLY A 197 17.15 -26.08 -7.85
C GLY A 197 16.20 -26.94 -7.00
N PHE A 198 16.74 -27.92 -6.27
CA PHE A 198 16.00 -28.71 -5.28
C PHE A 198 15.95 -28.05 -3.89
N THR A 199 16.89 -27.16 -3.53
CA THR A 199 16.81 -26.46 -2.23
C THR A 199 15.68 -25.43 -2.21
N GLY A 200 14.58 -25.76 -1.51
CA GLY A 200 13.38 -24.93 -1.40
C GLY A 200 13.65 -23.45 -1.05
N ASN A 201 12.80 -22.57 -1.57
CA ASN A 201 12.91 -21.14 -1.32
C ASN A 201 12.42 -20.76 0.08
N ARG A 202 13.01 -19.68 0.63
CA ARG A 202 12.42 -19.01 1.81
C ARG A 202 11.29 -18.13 1.32
N GLU A 203 10.11 -18.74 1.23
CA GLU A 203 8.84 -18.04 1.06
C GLU A 203 8.65 -17.07 2.24
N LEU A 204 8.16 -15.88 1.96
CA LEU A 204 7.76 -14.95 3.00
C LEU A 204 6.30 -15.26 3.35
N THR A 205 6.09 -15.76 4.57
CA THR A 205 4.79 -16.14 5.10
C THR A 205 4.63 -15.50 6.46
N LEU A 206 3.55 -14.73 6.61
CA LEU A 206 3.11 -14.13 7.86
C LEU A 206 2.02 -15.05 8.39
N ALA A 207 2.20 -15.59 9.59
CA ALA A 207 1.20 -16.45 10.21
C ALA A 207 -0.02 -15.62 10.62
N ALA A 208 -1.17 -16.28 10.81
CA ALA A 208 -2.17 -15.75 11.74
C ALA A 208 -1.50 -15.43 13.09
N GLU A 209 -2.05 -14.47 13.81
CA GLU A 209 -1.52 -13.95 15.08
C GLU A 209 -0.20 -13.14 14.94
N THR A 210 0.25 -12.82 13.71
CA THR A 210 1.39 -11.92 13.50
C THR A 210 0.97 -10.45 13.68
N ALA A 211 1.59 -9.76 14.64
CA ALA A 211 1.48 -8.32 14.82
C ALA A 211 2.24 -7.54 13.72
N LEU A 212 1.62 -6.47 13.21
CA LEU A 212 2.14 -5.59 12.18
C LEU A 212 1.78 -4.13 12.47
N ASP A 213 2.76 -3.24 12.32
CA ASP A 213 2.59 -1.81 12.50
C ASP A 213 2.28 -1.10 11.18
N PHE A 214 1.18 -0.34 11.17
CA PHE A 214 0.75 0.49 10.04
C PHE A 214 0.68 1.95 10.47
N LYS A 215 1.31 2.86 9.74
CA LYS A 215 1.15 4.31 9.97
C LYS A 215 -0.02 4.86 9.18
N LEU A 216 -0.87 5.68 9.79
CA LEU A 216 -1.86 6.49 9.08
C LEU A 216 -1.17 7.53 8.18
N LEU A 217 -1.57 7.63 6.92
CA LEU A 217 -1.09 8.65 5.98
C LEU A 217 -1.95 9.92 5.98
N GLN A 218 -3.19 9.80 6.43
CA GLN A 218 -4.20 10.85 6.44
C GLN A 218 -4.88 10.89 7.80
N PRO A 219 -5.32 12.08 8.27
CA PRO A 219 -6.11 12.18 9.48
C PRO A 219 -7.51 11.59 9.26
N VAL A 220 -8.08 10.96 10.29
CA VAL A 220 -9.37 10.25 10.21
C VAL A 220 -10.30 10.73 11.34
N GLU A 221 -11.49 11.21 10.98
CA GLU A 221 -12.49 11.69 11.94
C GLU A 221 -13.37 10.55 12.48
N ILE A 222 -13.12 10.12 13.71
CA ILE A 222 -13.93 9.07 14.37
C ILE A 222 -15.06 9.72 15.15
N LYS A 223 -16.27 9.66 14.57
CA LYS A 223 -17.52 10.05 15.25
C LYS A 223 -17.91 9.02 16.31
N ARG A 224 -17.67 9.35 17.58
CA ARG A 224 -18.24 8.59 18.71
C ARG A 224 -19.78 8.68 18.72
N LYS A 225 -20.42 7.84 19.54
CA LYS A 225 -21.85 7.89 19.88
C LYS A 225 -21.98 8.22 21.36
#